data_AF-A0A661HGU6-F1
#
_entry.id   AF-A0A661HGU6-F1
#
_cell.length_a   1.000
_cell.length_b   1.000
_cell.length_c   1.000
_cell.angle_alpha   90.00
_cell.angle_beta   90.00
_cell.angle_gamma   90.00
#
_symmetry.space_group_name_H-M   'P 1'
#
loop_
_entity.id
_entity.type
_entity.pdbx_description
1 polymer ?
#
loop_
_entity_poly.entity_id
_entity_poly.type
_entity_poly.pdbx_seq_one_letter_code
_entity_poly.pdbx_strand_id
1 'polypeptide(L)'
;MADIYELNKEQLNKNMQNDVSFSQKAIELGDAPLFFPPRFEKLFLVIYIILLPYITGLLFLFLYVSEANIDLFLSLNDDASFLLTWAIGYEILAAFVLVYIIKTAIAFSLKKDNGRKKIYRP
;
A
#
# COMPACT_ATOMS: atom_id res chain seq x y z
N MET A 1 41.49 1.42 -28.05
CA MET A 1 40.89 2.64 -27.45
C MET A 1 39.37 2.63 -27.45
N ALA A 2 38.68 1.98 -28.40
CA ALA A 2 37.21 1.88 -28.43
C ALA A 2 36.59 1.13 -27.23
N ASP A 3 37.20 0.04 -26.76
CA ASP A 3 36.67 -0.79 -25.66
C ASP A 3 36.46 -0.03 -24.34
N ILE A 4 37.34 0.91 -24.01
CA ILE A 4 37.28 1.63 -22.73
C ILE A 4 36.09 2.61 -22.72
N TYR A 5 35.71 3.13 -23.89
CA TYR A 5 34.55 4.01 -24.04
C TYR A 5 33.24 3.22 -23.99
N GLU A 6 33.19 2.04 -24.61
CA GLU A 6 32.00 1.17 -24.57
C GLU A 6 31.75 0.63 -23.16
N LEU A 7 32.81 0.18 -22.46
CA LEU A 7 32.72 -0.31 -21.09
C LEU A 7 32.18 0.76 -20.12
N ASN A 8 32.66 2.02 -20.27
CA ASN A 8 32.21 3.12 -19.43
C ASN A 8 30.75 3.51 -19.71
N LYS A 9 30.31 3.39 -20.97
CA LYS A 9 28.94 3.67 -21.38
C LYS A 9 27.96 2.63 -20.84
N GLU A 10 28.33 1.34 -20.83
CA GLU A 10 27.52 0.29 -20.20
C GLU A 10 27.43 0.47 -18.67
N GLN A 11 28.52 0.85 -18.02
CA GLN A 11 28.53 1.10 -16.57
C GLN A 11 27.71 2.35 -16.18
N LEU A 12 27.75 3.41 -16.98
CA LEU A 12 26.91 4.60 -16.81
C LEU A 12 25.42 4.25 -16.98
N ASN A 13 25.08 3.46 -17.99
CA ASN A 13 23.70 3.07 -18.25
C ASN A 13 23.13 2.16 -17.14
N LYS A 14 23.96 1.24 -16.61
CA LYS A 14 23.60 0.37 -15.49
C LYS A 14 23.42 1.14 -14.18
N ASN A 15 24.15 2.23 -13.97
CA ASN A 15 23.97 3.09 -12.79
C ASN A 15 22.73 3.99 -12.93
N MET A 16 22.42 4.51 -14.12
CA MET A 16 21.19 5.30 -14.34
C MET A 16 19.91 4.47 -14.18
N GLN A 17 19.93 3.18 -14.55
CA GLN A 17 18.76 2.31 -14.42
C GLN A 17 18.40 1.98 -12.96
N ASN A 18 19.32 2.20 -12.02
CA ASN A 18 19.11 1.99 -10.58
C ASN A 18 18.70 3.26 -9.82
N ASP A 19 18.58 4.40 -10.50
CA ASP A 19 18.33 5.72 -9.88
C ASP A 19 16.98 6.34 -10.30
N VAL A 20 16.00 5.51 -10.64
CA VAL A 20 14.61 5.96 -10.79
C VAL A 20 14.05 6.24 -9.39
N SER A 21 13.89 7.51 -9.08
CA SER A 21 13.25 7.98 -7.85
C SER A 21 11.90 7.28 -7.66
N PHE A 22 11.58 6.87 -6.43
CA PHE A 22 10.31 6.22 -6.10
C PHE A 22 9.08 7.00 -6.61
N SER A 23 9.18 8.33 -6.68
CA SER A 23 8.12 9.21 -7.18
C SER A 23 7.98 9.24 -8.71
N GLN A 24 8.93 8.68 -9.46
CA GLN A 24 8.93 8.64 -10.93
C GLN A 24 8.50 7.26 -11.47
N LYS A 25 8.18 6.31 -10.59
CA LYS A 25 7.71 5.00 -11.01
C LYS A 25 6.29 5.12 -11.54
N ALA A 26 6.11 4.89 -12.84
CA ALA A 26 4.78 4.76 -13.42
C ALA A 26 4.08 3.56 -12.75
N ILE A 27 2.94 3.81 -12.11
CA ILE A 27 2.11 2.76 -11.52
C ILE A 27 0.93 2.56 -12.48
N GLU A 28 0.93 1.43 -13.19
CA GLU A 28 -0.23 1.02 -13.99
C GLU A 28 -1.27 0.40 -13.06
N LEU A 29 -2.55 0.73 -13.25
CA LEU A 29 -3.63 0.20 -12.41
C LEU A 29 -3.78 -1.33 -12.55
N GLY A 30 -3.28 -1.90 -13.66
CA GLY A 30 -3.20 -3.35 -13.87
C GLY A 30 -2.15 -4.06 -13.01
N ASP A 31 -1.15 -3.33 -12.49
CA ASP A 31 -0.13 -3.89 -11.57
C ASP A 31 -0.62 -3.95 -10.12
N ALA A 32 -1.77 -3.34 -9.83
CA ALA A 32 -2.37 -3.42 -8.52
C ALA A 32 -2.92 -4.84 -8.28
N PRO A 33 -2.80 -5.39 -7.05
CA PRO A 33 -3.31 -6.73 -6.72
C PRO A 33 -4.85 -6.83 -6.71
N LEU A 34 -5.56 -5.74 -7.04
CA LEU A 34 -7.01 -5.69 -7.14
C LEU A 34 -7.46 -5.97 -8.57
N PHE A 35 -8.63 -6.58 -8.71
CA PHE A 35 -9.21 -6.89 -10.01
C PHE A 35 -9.75 -5.62 -10.66
N PHE A 36 -9.07 -5.15 -11.71
CA PHE A 36 -9.53 -4.04 -12.53
C PHE A 36 -9.88 -4.53 -13.94
N PRO A 37 -11.18 -4.65 -14.29
CA PRO A 37 -11.57 -5.01 -15.63
C PRO A 37 -11.09 -3.94 -16.63
N PRO A 38 -10.56 -4.33 -17.80
CA PRO A 38 -10.14 -3.38 -18.83
C PRO A 38 -11.26 -2.41 -19.19
N ARG A 39 -10.95 -1.12 -19.29
CA ARG A 39 -11.88 0.02 -19.55
C ARG A 39 -12.81 0.42 -18.39
N PHE A 40 -12.94 -0.39 -17.33
CA PHE A 40 -13.76 -0.05 -16.16
C PHE A 40 -12.94 0.29 -14.91
N GLU A 41 -11.61 0.39 -15.04
CA GLU A 41 -10.66 0.68 -13.96
C GLU A 41 -11.11 1.80 -13.02
N LYS A 42 -11.50 2.95 -13.58
CA LYS A 42 -11.94 4.13 -12.79
C LYS A 42 -13.22 3.87 -12.01
N LEU A 43 -14.18 3.16 -12.59
CA LEU A 43 -15.44 2.84 -11.95
C LEU A 43 -15.22 1.88 -10.78
N PHE A 44 -14.44 0.82 -11.01
CA PHE A 44 -14.08 -0.14 -9.96
C PHE A 44 -13.29 0.53 -8.84
N LEU A 45 -12.41 1.48 -9.16
CA LEU A 45 -11.67 2.23 -8.16
C LEU A 45 -12.60 3.05 -7.24
N VAL A 46 -13.60 3.75 -7.79
CA VAL A 46 -14.61 4.46 -6.98
C VAL A 46 -15.42 3.48 -6.13
N ILE A 47 -15.83 2.36 -6.72
CA ILE A 47 -16.57 1.31 -6.01
C ILE A 47 -15.74 0.77 -4.84
N TYR A 48 -14.45 0.49 -5.03
CA TYR A 48 -13.57 0.01 -3.96
C TYR A 48 -13.36 1.05 -2.87
N ILE A 49 -13.20 2.33 -3.23
CA ILE A 49 -13.08 3.43 -2.25
C ILE A 49 -14.31 3.49 -1.34
N ILE A 50 -15.50 3.20 -1.85
CA ILE A 50 -16.73 3.27 -1.07
C ILE A 50 -16.99 1.95 -0.31
N LEU A 51 -16.88 0.81 -1.01
CA LEU A 51 -17.26 -0.50 -0.45
C LEU A 51 -16.25 -1.05 0.55
N LEU A 52 -14.94 -0.93 0.29
CA LEU A 52 -13.95 -1.54 1.19
C LEU A 52 -14.05 -1.00 2.62
N PRO A 53 -14.04 0.33 2.85
CA PRO A 53 -14.19 0.88 4.19
C PRO A 53 -15.54 0.50 4.79
N TYR A 54 -16.63 0.58 4.01
CA TYR A 54 -17.95 0.23 4.52
C TYR A 54 -18.01 -1.21 5.04
N ILE A 55 -17.51 -2.18 4.26
CA ILE A 55 -17.48 -3.59 4.66
C ILE A 55 -16.56 -3.78 5.87
N THR A 56 -15.39 -3.14 5.90
CA THR A 56 -14.48 -3.21 7.06
C THR A 56 -15.12 -2.65 8.32
N GLY A 57 -15.77 -1.49 8.23
CA GLY A 57 -16.46 -0.86 9.35
C GLY A 57 -17.63 -1.71 9.85
N LEU A 58 -18.41 -2.29 8.94
CA LEU A 58 -19.53 -3.17 9.29
C LEU A 58 -19.05 -4.45 9.97
N LEU A 59 -17.99 -5.08 9.45
CA LEU A 59 -17.36 -6.24 10.09
C LEU A 59 -16.82 -5.90 11.48
N PHE A 60 -16.22 -4.72 11.64
CA PHE A 60 -15.72 -4.27 12.94
C PHE A 60 -16.85 -4.02 13.94
N LEU A 61 -17.92 -3.33 13.53
CA LEU A 61 -19.10 -3.14 14.36
C LEU A 61 -19.68 -4.51 14.77
N PHE A 62 -19.84 -5.42 13.82
CA PHE A 62 -20.41 -6.74 14.08
C PHE A 62 -19.56 -7.60 15.01
N LEU A 63 -18.27 -7.75 14.71
CA LEU A 63 -17.40 -8.70 15.42
C LEU A 63 -16.85 -8.12 16.72
N TYR A 64 -16.51 -6.83 16.74
CA TYR A 64 -15.81 -6.21 17.87
C TYR A 64 -16.76 -5.43 18.79
N VAL A 65 -17.66 -4.62 18.23
CA VAL A 65 -18.54 -3.77 19.05
C VAL A 65 -19.76 -4.53 19.57
N SER A 66 -20.40 -5.33 18.71
CA SER A 66 -21.56 -6.14 19.11
C SER A 66 -21.22 -7.55 19.55
N GLU A 67 -19.94 -7.94 19.58
CA GLU A 67 -19.49 -9.28 19.99
C GLU A 67 -20.23 -10.42 19.25
N ALA A 68 -20.51 -10.24 17.96
CA ALA A 68 -21.32 -11.14 17.11
C ALA A 68 -22.78 -11.37 17.57
N ASN A 69 -23.31 -10.54 18.47
CA ASN A 69 -24.72 -10.53 18.83
C ASN A 69 -25.53 -9.78 17.75
N ILE A 70 -26.45 -10.49 17.11
CA ILE A 70 -27.24 -9.96 15.99
C ILE A 70 -28.21 -8.86 16.45
N ASP A 71 -28.85 -9.03 17.61
CA ASP A 71 -29.82 -8.07 18.14
C ASP A 71 -29.14 -6.74 18.49
N LEU A 72 -27.95 -6.83 19.12
CA LEU A 72 -27.14 -5.67 19.48
C LEU A 72 -26.58 -4.99 18.23
N PHE A 73 -26.13 -5.78 17.24
CA PHE A 73 -25.67 -5.25 15.95
C PHE A 73 -26.77 -4.47 15.21
N LEU A 74 -27.98 -5.03 15.13
CA LEU A 74 -29.10 -4.37 14.46
C LEU A 74 -29.47 -3.06 15.17
N SER A 75 -29.55 -3.06 16.50
CA SER A 75 -29.79 -1.84 17.28
C SER A 75 -28.71 -0.79 17.01
N LEU A 76 -27.43 -1.18 17.00
CA LEU A 76 -26.34 -0.26 16.73
C LEU A 76 -26.32 0.23 15.30
N ASN A 77 -26.68 -0.61 14.33
CA ASN A 77 -26.68 -0.25 12.92
C ASN A 77 -27.87 0.66 12.56
N ASP A 78 -28.99 0.53 13.26
CA ASP A 78 -30.13 1.45 13.12
C ASP A 78 -29.78 2.84 13.66
N ASP A 79 -29.01 2.92 14.75
CA ASP A 79 -28.52 4.18 15.32
C ASP A 79 -27.30 4.75 14.58
N ALA A 80 -26.42 3.88 14.08
CA ALA A 80 -25.22 4.27 13.37
C ALA A 80 -25.56 4.68 11.93
N SER A 81 -25.41 5.98 11.65
CA SER A 81 -25.51 6.48 10.28
C SER A 81 -24.50 5.79 9.36
N PHE A 82 -24.89 5.51 8.10
CA PHE A 82 -24.02 4.93 7.07
C PHE A 82 -22.62 5.59 7.02
N LEU A 83 -22.57 6.92 7.12
CA LEU A 83 -21.33 7.70 7.11
C LEU A 83 -20.41 7.39 8.30
N LEU A 84 -20.97 7.09 9.47
CA LEU A 84 -20.22 6.76 10.67
C LEU A 84 -19.57 5.38 10.54
N THR A 85 -20.33 4.38 10.10
CA THR A 85 -19.79 3.04 9.81
C THR A 85 -18.71 3.09 8.73
N TRP A 86 -18.93 3.89 7.69
CA TRP A 86 -17.96 4.10 6.62
C TRP A 86 -16.68 4.78 7.10
N ALA A 87 -16.78 5.82 7.94
CA ALA A 87 -15.64 6.51 8.51
C ALA A 87 -14.80 5.59 9.43
N ILE A 88 -15.46 4.82 10.31
CA ILE A 88 -14.79 3.82 11.16
C ILE A 88 -14.00 2.83 10.31
N GLY A 89 -14.58 2.40 9.18
CA GLY A 89 -13.91 1.55 8.21
C GLY A 89 -12.58 2.11 7.69
N TYR A 90 -12.55 3.41 7.37
CA TYR A 90 -11.31 4.07 6.94
C TYR A 90 -10.28 4.17 8.03
N GLU A 91 -10.68 4.48 9.27
CA GLU A 91 -9.75 4.56 10.39
C GLU A 91 -9.01 3.23 10.58
N ILE A 92 -9.75 2.11 10.50
CA ILE A 92 -9.18 0.76 10.61
C ILE A 92 -8.21 0.49 9.44
N LEU A 93 -8.64 0.74 8.20
CA LEU A 93 -7.79 0.54 7.02
C LEU A 93 -6.54 1.43 7.08
N ALA A 94 -6.69 2.70 7.48
CA ALA A 94 -5.61 3.65 7.63
C ALA A 94 -4.61 3.20 8.71
N ALA A 95 -5.10 2.67 9.84
CA ALA A 95 -4.24 2.11 10.88
C ALA A 95 -3.38 0.95 10.34
N PHE A 96 -3.97 0.02 9.58
CA PHE A 96 -3.22 -1.07 8.95
C PHE A 96 -2.18 -0.56 7.94
N VAL A 97 -2.57 0.40 7.09
CA VAL A 97 -1.66 1.03 6.12
C VAL A 97 -0.51 1.73 6.83
N LEU A 98 -0.79 2.46 7.91
CA LEU A 98 0.21 3.17 8.69
C LEU A 98 1.21 2.19 9.33
N VAL A 99 0.73 1.10 9.94
CA VAL A 99 1.58 0.03 10.48
C VAL A 99 2.45 -0.58 9.39
N TYR A 100 1.90 -0.80 8.20
CA TYR A 100 2.64 -1.34 7.05
C TYR A 100 3.75 -0.37 6.58
N ILE A 101 3.45 0.93 6.50
CA ILE A 101 4.44 1.96 6.14
C ILE A 101 5.56 1.99 7.17
N ILE A 102 5.23 2.01 8.47
CA ILE A 102 6.21 2.03 9.56
C ILE A 102 7.11 0.78 9.48
N LYS A 103 6.52 -0.41 9.31
CA LYS A 103 7.26 -1.66 9.13
C LYS A 103 8.25 -1.58 7.97
N THR A 104 7.80 -1.04 6.83
CA THR A 104 8.63 -0.88 5.63
C THR A 104 9.77 0.12 5.86
N ALA A 105 9.49 1.23 6.53
CA ALA A 105 10.48 2.25 6.88
C ALA A 105 11.58 1.69 7.81
N ILE A 106 11.19 0.93 8.85
CA ILE A 106 12.13 0.27 9.77
C ILE A 106 12.99 -0.74 8.99
N ALA A 107 12.38 -1.60 8.18
CA ALA A 107 13.09 -2.60 7.37
C ALA A 107 14.11 -1.96 6.42
N PHE A 108 13.74 -0.85 5.78
CA PHE A 108 14.65 -0.08 4.93
C PHE A 108 15.84 0.48 5.71
N SER A 109 15.60 1.06 6.89
CA SER A 109 16.65 1.61 7.75
C SER A 109 17.64 0.53 8.21
N LEU A 110 17.15 -0.64 8.61
CA LEU A 110 18.00 -1.77 9.04
C LEU A 110 18.86 -2.32 7.89
N LYS A 111 18.33 -2.33 6.65
CA LYS A 111 19.08 -2.80 5.47
C LYS A 111 20.22 -1.85 5.08
N LYS A 112 20.05 -0.54 5.31
CA LYS A 112 21.06 0.50 4.99
C LYS A 112 22.36 0.33 5.79
N ASP A 113 22.29 -0.20 7.01
CA ASP A 113 23.45 -0.33 7.89
C ASP A 113 24.34 -1.55 7.55
N ASN A 114 23.74 -2.64 7.03
CA ASN A 114 24.46 -3.83 6.60
C ASN A 114 25.26 -3.65 5.28
N GLY A 115 24.96 -2.61 4.49
CA GLY A 115 25.65 -2.33 3.22
C GLY A 115 26.99 -1.58 3.33
N ARG A 116 27.40 -1.16 4.55
CA ARG A 116 28.63 -0.37 4.77
C ARG A 116 29.84 -1.17 5.24
N LYS A 117 29.79 -2.51 5.26
CA LYS A 117 30.98 -3.33 5.58
C LYS A 117 31.58 -3.94 4.32
N LYS A 118 32.85 -3.55 4.09
CA LYS A 118 33.86 -4.06 3.15
C LYS A 118 34.05 -3.26 1.87
N ILE A 119 34.69 -2.10 2.01
CA ILE A 119 35.74 -1.71 1.06
C ILE A 119 37.06 -1.94 1.80
N TYR A 120 37.62 -3.14 1.67
CA TYR A 120 39.00 -3.42 2.06
C TYR A 120 39.86 -2.85 0.93
N ARG A 121 40.65 -1.81 1.18
CA ARG A 121 41.70 -1.38 0.26
C ARG A 121 43.03 -2.02 0.71
N PRO A 122 43.74 -2.75 -0.16
CA PRO A 122 45.12 -3.15 0.08
C PRO A 122 46.06 -1.94 0.08
#